data_AF-A0A2T8ILH7-F1
#
_entry.id   AF-A0A2T8ILH7-F1
#
_cell.length_a   1.000
_cell.length_b   1.000
_cell.length_c   1.000
_cell.angle_alpha   90.00
_cell.angle_beta   90.00
_cell.angle_gamma   90.00
#
_symmetry.space_group_name_H-M   'P 1'
#
loop_
_entity.id
_entity.type
_entity.pdbx_description
1 polymer ?
#
loop_
_entity_poly.entity_id
_entity_poly.type
_entity_poly.pdbx_seq_one_letter_code
_entity_poly.pdbx_strand_id
1 'polypeptide(L)'
;MHRHDTPVLPSTRLHPSRSNRSLPTTTMSTGGNSLPPQSCPDGAKRRVCYYYDRFIAGVDYGEDHVMVPPRVDMAHALIRSCGLLGDMARLRTRPATDAEISGFHDGRYVGLLRDLTPEGFGVGGEVARRAR
;
A
#
# COMPACT_ATOMS: atom_id res chain seq x y z
N MET A 1 27.17 48.99 -26.92
CA MET A 1 27.77 47.64 -26.95
C MET A 1 27.37 46.93 -25.66
N HIS A 2 26.55 45.88 -25.60
CA HIS A 2 25.65 45.23 -26.54
C HIS A 2 24.48 44.72 -25.67
N ARG A 3 23.27 45.21 -25.93
CA ARG A 3 22.03 44.54 -25.51
C ARG A 3 21.76 43.47 -26.54
N HIS A 4 21.53 42.23 -26.11
CA HIS A 4 20.95 41.16 -26.92
C HIS A 4 20.02 40.40 -25.97
N ASP A 5 18.73 40.74 -25.95
CA ASP A 5 17.68 40.28 -26.87
C ASP A 5 17.39 38.79 -26.69
N THR A 6 16.36 38.54 -25.87
CA THR A 6 15.58 37.32 -25.83
C THR A 6 14.89 37.10 -27.18
N PRO A 7 15.09 35.96 -27.86
CA PRO A 7 14.32 35.65 -29.06
C PRO A 7 12.96 35.05 -28.70
N VAL A 8 11.91 35.86 -28.84
CA VAL A 8 10.50 35.42 -28.90
C VAL A 8 10.27 34.84 -30.30
N LEU A 9 9.99 33.54 -30.39
CA LEU A 9 9.64 32.89 -31.66
C LEU A 9 8.19 33.21 -32.07
N PRO A 10 7.92 33.41 -33.37
CA PRO A 10 6.60 33.82 -33.85
C PRO A 10 5.56 32.69 -33.80
N SER A 11 4.36 33.04 -33.34
CA SER A 11 3.16 32.21 -33.43
C SER A 11 2.72 32.04 -34.89
N THR A 12 2.97 30.87 -35.47
CA THR A 12 2.35 30.44 -36.73
C THR A 12 1.19 29.49 -36.45
N ARG A 13 -0.01 30.00 -36.73
CA ARG A 13 -1.28 29.30 -36.69
C ARG A 13 -1.39 28.48 -37.99
N LEU A 14 -1.38 27.15 -37.89
CA LEU A 14 -1.71 26.24 -39.00
C LEU A 14 -2.74 25.22 -38.51
N HIS A 15 -3.98 25.38 -38.98
CA HIS A 15 -5.00 24.33 -38.96
C HIS A 15 -4.87 23.52 -40.25
N PRO A 16 -4.72 22.18 -40.14
CA PRO A 16 -5.25 21.31 -41.17
C PRO A 16 -6.35 20.41 -40.59
N SER A 17 -7.48 20.41 -41.29
CA SER A 17 -8.58 19.45 -41.19
C SER A 17 -8.04 18.02 -41.06
N ARG A 18 -8.25 17.39 -39.89
CA ARG A 18 -7.96 15.96 -39.71
C ARG A 18 -9.25 15.17 -39.93
N SER A 19 -9.28 14.50 -41.08
CA SER A 19 -10.28 13.48 -41.38
C SER A 19 -10.24 12.38 -40.32
N ASN A 20 -11.42 11.94 -39.91
CA ASN A 20 -11.59 10.87 -38.94
C ASN A 20 -11.12 9.55 -39.58
N ARG A 21 -9.91 9.09 -39.24
CA ARG A 21 -9.41 7.77 -39.62
C ARG A 21 -9.21 6.99 -38.33
N SER A 22 -10.15 6.10 -38.04
CA SER A 22 -10.09 5.12 -36.96
C SER A 22 -8.81 4.29 -37.10
N LEU A 23 -7.91 4.42 -36.14
CA LEU A 23 -6.75 3.53 -36.00
C LEU A 23 -7.24 2.15 -35.51
N PRO A 24 -6.69 1.05 -36.05
CA PRO A 24 -7.01 -0.28 -35.55
C PRO A 24 -6.57 -0.44 -34.10
N THR A 25 -7.47 -0.95 -33.26
CA THR A 25 -7.19 -1.36 -31.87
C THR A 25 -6.13 -2.45 -31.88
N THR A 26 -4.86 -2.07 -31.74
CA THR A 26 -3.80 -3.01 -31.34
C THR A 26 -4.06 -3.38 -29.89
N THR A 27 -4.49 -4.62 -29.68
CA THR A 27 -4.49 -5.26 -28.36
C THR A 27 -3.07 -5.25 -27.83
N MET A 28 -2.77 -4.36 -26.87
CA MET A 28 -1.57 -4.47 -26.05
C MET A 28 -1.69 -5.80 -25.31
N SER A 29 -0.83 -6.76 -25.66
CA SER A 29 -0.68 -8.00 -24.91
C SER A 29 -0.20 -7.62 -23.51
N THR A 30 -1.10 -7.73 -22.53
CA THR A 30 -0.84 -7.48 -21.12
C THR A 30 0.10 -8.57 -20.58
N GLY A 31 1.39 -8.45 -20.91
CA GLY A 31 2.49 -9.22 -20.30
C GLY A 31 2.83 -8.68 -18.92
N GLY A 32 1.82 -8.55 -18.05
CA GLY A 32 2.01 -8.24 -16.64
C GLY A 32 1.71 -9.48 -15.82
N ASN A 33 2.42 -9.68 -14.71
CA ASN A 33 2.22 -10.76 -13.72
C ASN A 33 0.86 -10.68 -12.99
N SER A 34 -0.13 -10.03 -13.58
CA SER A 34 -1.49 -10.02 -13.08
C SER A 34 -2.06 -11.41 -13.30
N LEU A 35 -2.55 -12.04 -12.23
CA LEU A 35 -3.46 -13.16 -12.37
C LEU A 35 -4.52 -12.78 -13.42
N PRO A 36 -4.93 -13.72 -14.30
CA PRO A 36 -6.04 -13.45 -15.21
C PRO A 36 -7.21 -12.89 -14.39
N PRO A 37 -8.03 -11.98 -14.93
CA PRO A 37 -9.14 -11.38 -14.20
C PRO A 37 -10.22 -12.44 -13.92
N GLN A 38 -9.95 -13.38 -13.00
CA GLN A 38 -10.84 -14.47 -12.62
C GLN A 38 -12.11 -13.94 -11.92
N SER A 39 -12.11 -12.66 -11.56
CA SER A 39 -13.15 -12.03 -10.77
C SER A 39 -14.16 -11.24 -11.61
N CYS A 40 -13.90 -10.94 -12.90
CA CYS A 40 -14.91 -10.31 -13.75
C CYS A 40 -14.72 -10.55 -15.26
N PRO A 41 -15.77 -10.99 -15.97
CA PRO A 41 -15.75 -11.20 -17.42
C PRO A 41 -15.67 -9.90 -18.24
N ASP A 42 -15.93 -8.73 -17.65
CA ASP A 42 -16.21 -7.50 -18.40
C ASP A 42 -14.97 -6.63 -18.73
N GLY A 43 -13.75 -7.07 -18.39
CA GLY A 43 -12.52 -6.34 -18.72
C GLY A 43 -12.35 -4.95 -18.07
N ALA A 44 -13.20 -4.60 -17.09
CA ALA A 44 -13.19 -3.28 -16.46
C ALA A 44 -12.08 -3.11 -15.40
N LYS A 45 -11.47 -1.91 -15.34
CA LYS A 45 -10.48 -1.54 -14.31
C LYS A 45 -11.12 -1.66 -12.92
N ARG A 46 -10.47 -2.43 -12.03
CA ARG A 46 -10.94 -2.61 -10.64
C ARG A 46 -10.64 -1.39 -9.79
N ARG A 47 -11.54 -1.07 -8.87
CA ARG A 47 -11.26 -0.13 -7.77
C ARG A 47 -10.43 -0.86 -6.71
N VAL A 48 -9.29 -0.27 -6.33
CA VAL A 48 -8.38 -0.84 -5.34
C VAL A 48 -8.33 0.07 -4.12
N CYS A 49 -8.51 -0.51 -2.94
CA CYS A 49 -8.29 0.16 -1.65
C CYS A 49 -6.95 -0.30 -1.09
N TYR A 50 -6.10 0.65 -0.71
CA TYR A 50 -4.78 0.40 -0.16
C TYR A 50 -4.72 0.90 1.28
N TYR A 51 -4.52 -0.02 2.22
CA TYR A 51 -4.41 0.26 3.63
C TYR A 51 -2.94 0.31 4.03
N TYR A 52 -2.56 1.35 4.75
CA TYR A 52 -1.20 1.50 5.27
C TYR A 52 -1.20 2.30 6.56
N ASP A 53 -0.51 1.78 7.56
CA ASP A 53 -0.19 2.49 8.80
C ASP A 53 1.33 2.74 8.83
N ARG A 54 1.72 4.02 8.95
CA ARG A 54 3.12 4.44 8.98
C ARG A 54 3.88 3.94 10.22
N PHE A 55 3.18 3.60 11.30
CA PHE A 55 3.83 3.16 12.53
C PHE A 55 4.23 1.69 12.52
N ILE A 56 3.82 0.91 11.50
CA ILE A 56 4.08 -0.54 11.45
C ILE A 56 5.58 -0.88 11.44
N ALA A 57 6.42 -0.03 10.84
CA ALA A 57 7.86 -0.25 10.80
C ALA A 57 8.57 -0.01 12.15
N GLY A 58 7.90 0.64 13.10
CA GLY A 58 8.43 0.85 14.44
C GLY A 58 8.29 -0.35 15.37
N VAL A 59 7.61 -1.42 14.93
CA VAL A 59 7.47 -2.64 15.72
C VAL A 59 8.75 -3.46 15.62
N ASP A 60 9.37 -3.72 16.78
CA ASP A 60 10.57 -4.54 16.91
C ASP A 60 10.20 -5.91 17.47
N TYR A 61 10.65 -6.97 16.79
CA TYR A 61 10.43 -8.36 17.18
C TYR A 61 11.66 -8.99 17.87
N GLY A 62 12.76 -8.24 17.99
CA GLY A 62 14.03 -8.69 18.56
C GLY A 62 15.09 -8.99 17.49
N GLU A 63 16.37 -8.93 17.90
CA GLU A 63 17.55 -8.93 17.04
C GLU A 63 17.64 -10.15 16.10
N ASP A 64 17.25 -11.33 16.57
CA ASP A 64 17.33 -12.58 15.80
C ASP A 64 15.98 -13.03 15.18
N HIS A 65 14.96 -12.16 15.15
CA HIS A 65 13.64 -12.52 14.65
C HIS A 65 13.51 -12.34 13.12
N VAL A 66 13.13 -13.40 12.40
CA VAL A 66 13.01 -13.39 10.92
C VAL A 66 11.90 -12.49 10.38
N MET A 67 10.94 -12.12 11.23
CA MET A 67 9.87 -11.20 10.86
C MET A 67 10.32 -9.77 11.17
N VAL A 68 10.58 -9.02 10.09
CA VAL A 68 11.06 -7.64 10.11
C VAL A 68 9.96 -6.71 9.54
N PRO A 69 9.12 -6.07 10.40
CA PRO A 69 8.04 -5.19 9.98
C PRO A 69 8.41 -4.04 9.03
N PRO A 70 9.63 -3.46 9.08
CA PRO A 70 10.09 -2.48 8.09
C PRO A 70 9.91 -2.88 6.62
N ARG A 71 9.75 -4.18 6.31
CA ARG A 71 9.40 -4.65 4.96
C ARG A 71 8.12 -4.02 4.40
N VAL A 72 7.15 -3.69 5.25
CA VAL A 72 5.88 -3.06 4.83
C VAL A 72 6.13 -1.63 4.36
N ASP A 73 6.98 -0.89 5.08
CA ASP A 73 7.40 0.48 4.71
C ASP A 73 8.24 0.49 3.43
N MET A 74 9.12 -0.49 3.25
CA MET A 74 9.89 -0.67 2.01
C MET A 74 8.95 -0.89 0.81
N ALA A 75 7.97 -1.78 0.94
CA ALA A 75 6.97 -2.00 -0.10
C ALA A 75 6.14 -0.73 -0.38
N HIS A 76 5.72 -0.02 0.66
CA HIS A 76 5.02 1.27 0.51
C HIS A 76 5.85 2.30 -0.28
N ALA A 77 7.16 2.41 0.02
CA ALA A 77 8.07 3.30 -0.68
C ALA A 77 8.20 2.96 -2.17
N LEU A 78 8.28 1.67 -2.51
CA LEU A 78 8.32 1.20 -3.90
C LEU A 78 7.01 1.50 -4.65
N ILE A 79 5.87 1.19 -4.04
CA ILE A 79 4.54 1.48 -4.63
C ILE A 79 4.40 2.99 -4.90
N ARG A 80 4.88 3.82 -3.97
CA ARG A 80 4.92 5.27 -4.13
C ARG A 80 5.85 5.71 -5.26
N SER A 81 7.08 5.21 -5.32
CA SER A 81 8.05 5.60 -6.37
C SER A 81 7.62 5.15 -7.76
N CYS A 82 6.88 4.04 -7.85
CA CYS A 82 6.27 3.57 -9.10
C CYS A 82 5.03 4.39 -9.52
N GLY A 83 4.61 5.39 -8.73
CA GLY A 83 3.46 6.25 -9.05
C GLY A 83 2.08 5.60 -8.85
N LEU A 84 2.03 4.39 -8.29
CA LEU A 84 0.80 3.59 -8.23
C LEU A 84 -0.19 4.05 -7.16
N LEU A 85 0.28 4.83 -6.16
CA LEU A 85 -0.59 5.32 -5.08
C LEU A 85 -1.72 6.23 -5.56
N GLY A 86 -1.56 6.90 -6.70
CA GLY A 86 -2.59 7.77 -7.29
C GLY A 86 -3.78 7.01 -7.88
N ASP A 87 -3.57 5.74 -8.25
CA ASP A 87 -4.60 4.88 -8.84
C ASP A 87 -5.47 4.15 -7.78
N MET A 88 -5.17 4.33 -6.48
CA MET A 88 -5.79 3.59 -5.38
C MET A 88 -6.46 4.51 -4.36
N ALA A 89 -7.55 4.02 -3.75
CA ALA A 89 -8.13 4.66 -2.58
C ALA A 89 -7.25 4.37 -1.35
N ARG A 90 -6.51 5.38 -0.88
CA ARG A 90 -5.63 5.25 0.30
C ARG A 90 -6.44 5.38 1.57
N LEU A 91 -6.33 4.40 2.45
CA LEU A 91 -7.06 4.32 3.71
C LEU A 91 -6.09 4.08 4.87
N ARG A 92 -6.44 4.61 6.04
CA ARG A 92 -5.74 4.30 7.29
C ARG A 92 -6.60 3.35 8.11
N THR A 93 -6.00 2.31 8.64
CA THR A 93 -6.66 1.39 9.56
C THR A 93 -6.82 2.02 10.93
N ARG A 94 -7.95 1.79 11.58
CA ARG A 94 -8.05 1.99 13.02
C ARG A 94 -7.52 0.74 13.76
N PRO A 95 -7.06 0.89 15.01
CA PRO A 95 -6.85 -0.27 15.86
C PRO A 95 -8.13 -1.12 15.96
N ALA A 96 -7.96 -2.44 15.92
CA ALA A 96 -9.06 -3.38 16.16
C ALA A 96 -9.43 -3.35 17.65
N THR A 97 -10.72 -3.51 17.95
CA THR A 97 -11.23 -3.61 19.32
C THR A 97 -11.11 -5.04 19.85
N ASP A 98 -11.03 -5.21 21.18
CA ASP A 98 -11.02 -6.52 21.82
C ASP A 98 -12.20 -7.39 21.35
N ALA A 99 -13.39 -6.81 21.22
CA ALA A 99 -14.59 -7.51 20.76
C ALA A 99 -14.47 -8.05 19.31
N GLU A 100 -13.80 -7.31 18.42
CA GLU A 100 -13.58 -7.75 17.04
C GLU A 100 -12.58 -8.88 16.95
N ILE A 101 -11.51 -8.82 17.75
CA ILE A 101 -10.51 -9.87 17.84
C ILE A 101 -11.14 -11.13 18.48
N SER A 102 -11.97 -10.95 19.51
CA SER A 102 -12.73 -12.01 20.16
C SER A 102 -13.85 -12.61 19.29
N GLY A 103 -14.13 -12.05 18.11
CA GLY A 103 -15.02 -12.69 17.14
C GLY A 103 -14.51 -14.05 16.66
N PHE A 104 -13.20 -14.31 16.81
CA PHE A 104 -12.58 -15.60 16.53
C PHE A 104 -11.73 -16.14 17.70
N HIS A 105 -11.06 -15.28 18.46
CA HIS A 105 -10.18 -15.70 19.54
C HIS A 105 -10.89 -15.79 20.91
N ASP A 106 -10.43 -16.69 21.79
CA ASP A 106 -10.94 -16.77 23.17
C ASP A 106 -10.66 -15.46 23.94
N GLY A 107 -11.62 -15.02 24.76
CA GLY A 107 -11.50 -13.78 25.54
C GLY A 107 -10.31 -13.78 26.51
N ARG A 108 -9.92 -14.94 27.06
CA ARG A 108 -8.72 -15.07 27.90
C ARG A 108 -7.44 -14.83 27.12
N TYR A 109 -7.39 -15.29 25.86
CA TYR A 109 -6.24 -15.04 24.99
C TYR A 109 -6.12 -13.55 24.63
N VAL A 110 -7.25 -12.89 24.32
CA VAL A 110 -7.26 -11.45 24.04
C VAL A 110 -6.84 -10.64 25.27
N GLY A 111 -7.37 -10.99 26.45
CA GLY A 111 -6.95 -10.38 27.72
C GLY A 111 -5.46 -10.57 27.99
N LEU A 112 -4.91 -11.76 27.73
CA LEU A 112 -3.49 -12.03 27.85
C LEU A 112 -2.65 -11.12 26.94
N LEU A 113 -2.99 -11.03 25.65
CA LEU A 113 -2.26 -10.17 24.70
C LEU A 113 -2.29 -8.69 25.09
N ARG A 114 -3.41 -8.22 25.64
CA ARG A 114 -3.56 -6.84 26.08
C ARG A 114 -2.67 -6.51 27.29
N ASP A 115 -2.57 -7.44 28.23
CA ASP A 115 -1.88 -7.22 29.50
C ASP A 115 -0.39 -7.62 29.42
N LEU A 116 0.05 -8.25 28.31
CA LEU A 116 1.42 -8.67 28.09
C LEU A 116 2.35 -7.46 27.95
N THR A 117 3.38 -7.39 28.79
CA THR A 117 4.51 -6.47 28.63
C THR A 117 5.83 -7.22 28.63
N PRO A 118 6.92 -6.65 28.10
CA PRO A 118 8.24 -7.27 28.14
C PRO A 118 8.68 -7.69 29.55
N GLU A 119 8.36 -6.87 30.56
CA GLU A 119 8.66 -7.13 31.97
C GLU A 119 7.78 -8.26 32.53
N GLY A 120 6.51 -8.29 32.14
CA GLY A 120 5.54 -9.31 32.56
C GLY A 120 5.79 -10.71 32.00
N PHE A 121 6.54 -10.82 30.90
CA PHE A 121 6.93 -12.09 30.26
C PHE A 121 8.36 -12.54 30.61
N GLY A 122 9.19 -11.64 31.16
CA GLY A 122 10.55 -11.95 31.63
C GLY A 122 10.60 -12.97 32.78
N VAL A 123 11.81 -13.44 33.10
CA VAL A 123 12.06 -14.46 34.14
C VAL A 123 11.53 -13.97 35.50
N GLY A 124 10.34 -14.45 35.89
CA GLY A 124 9.67 -14.11 37.16
C GLY A 124 8.32 -13.38 37.02
N GLY A 125 7.90 -13.01 35.81
CA GLY A 125 6.66 -12.27 35.58
C GLY A 125 5.39 -13.08 35.89
N GLU A 126 4.44 -12.45 36.60
CA GLU A 126 3.20 -13.06 37.07
C GLU A 126 2.30 -13.59 35.93
N VAL A 127 2.40 -12.96 34.75
CA VAL A 127 1.60 -13.29 33.56
C VAL A 127 2.01 -14.64 32.97
N ALA A 128 3.30 -14.97 32.96
CA ALA A 128 3.81 -16.27 32.48
C ALA A 128 3.31 -17.46 33.33
N ARG A 129 2.90 -17.23 34.58
CA ARG A 129 2.32 -18.26 35.46
C ARG A 129 0.83 -18.51 35.19
N ARG A 130 0.09 -17.49 34.70
CA ARG A 130 -1.34 -17.59 34.37
C ARG A 130 -1.61 -18.20 33.00
N ALA A 131 -0.63 -18.20 32.10
CA ALA A 131 -0.74 -18.73 30.75
C ALA A 131 -0.56 -20.27 30.65
N ARG A 132 -0.44 -20.98 31.77
CA ARG A 132 -0.31 -22.45 31.85
C ARG A 132 -1.63 -23.12 32.19
#